data_AF-B5IN11-F1
#
_entry.id   AF-B5IN11-F1
#
_cell.length_a   1.000
_cell.length_b   1.000
_cell.length_c   1.000
_cell.angle_alpha   90.00
_cell.angle_beta   90.00
_cell.angle_gamma   90.00
#
_symmetry.space_group_name_H-M   'P 1'
#
loop_
_entity.id
_entity.type
_entity.pdbx_description
1 polymer ?
#
loop_
_entity_poly.entity_id
_entity_poly.type
_entity_poly.pdbx_seq_one_letter_code
_entity_poly.pdbx_strand_id
1 'polypeptide(L)'
;MTQAVHHGQRLIVLWLAWLLAMLFHVDLGLMPLFHGQSAEIHGHVPTELLPWLYGAMLGYFLLPLLALVLIGYAASSAEPQRSWRAWRRLHFWFSVVYSVTNVPHLLADILVPDARADQIVLMAVLTAIGLAINLEGWRWWRQAR
;
A
#
# COMPACT_ATOMS: atom_id res chain seq x y z
N MET A 1 24.01 -25.54 2.95
CA MET A 1 23.95 -24.13 3.37
C MET A 1 22.53 -23.64 3.16
N THR A 2 21.77 -23.42 4.23
CA THR A 2 20.45 -22.78 4.15
C THR A 2 20.67 -21.29 3.87
N GLN A 3 20.23 -20.79 2.72
CA GLN A 3 20.29 -19.36 2.43
C GLN A 3 19.45 -18.60 3.45
N ALA A 4 20.04 -17.58 4.07
CA ALA A 4 19.32 -16.69 4.97
C ALA A 4 18.26 -15.91 4.18
N VAL A 5 17.03 -15.86 4.70
CA VAL A 5 15.95 -15.11 4.05
C VAL A 5 16.14 -13.62 4.29
N HIS A 6 16.26 -12.84 3.20
CA HIS A 6 16.38 -11.38 3.24
C HIS A 6 15.00 -10.69 3.28
N HIS A 7 14.36 -10.69 4.45
CA HIS A 7 13.02 -10.12 4.64
C HIS A 7 12.90 -8.64 4.22
N GLY A 8 13.91 -7.82 4.49
CA GLY A 8 13.93 -6.40 4.08
C GLY A 8 13.85 -6.24 2.56
N GLN A 9 14.59 -7.05 1.80
CA GLN A 9 14.54 -7.01 0.33
C GLN A 9 13.16 -7.46 -0.19
N ARG A 10 12.57 -8.50 0.40
CA ARG A 10 11.21 -8.94 0.04
C ARG A 10 10.18 -7.85 0.31
N LEU A 11 10.29 -7.16 1.45
CA LEU A 11 9.45 -6.01 1.77
C LEU A 11 9.59 -4.88 0.76
N ILE A 12 10.81 -4.55 0.32
CA ILE A 12 11.02 -3.55 -0.74
C ILE A 12 10.30 -3.96 -2.02
N VAL A 13 10.46 -5.20 -2.47
CA VAL A 13 9.80 -5.71 -3.68
C VAL A 13 8.27 -5.66 -3.54
N LEU A 14 7.74 -6.07 -2.39
CA LEU A 14 6.30 -6.04 -2.13
C LEU A 14 5.75 -4.60 -2.11
N TRP A 15 6.46 -3.64 -1.49
CA TRP A 15 6.05 -2.24 -1.51
C TRP A 15 6.13 -1.61 -2.90
N LEU A 16 7.15 -1.94 -3.71
CA LEU A 16 7.22 -1.51 -5.10
C LEU A 16 6.05 -2.06 -5.92
N ALA A 17 5.77 -3.36 -5.79
CA ALA A 17 4.66 -4.00 -6.49
C ALA A 17 3.32 -3.38 -6.08
N TRP A 18 3.13 -3.13 -4.78
CA TRP A 18 1.92 -2.49 -4.26
C TRP A 18 1.78 -1.05 -4.77
N LEU A 19 2.85 -0.24 -4.72
CA LEU A 19 2.83 1.15 -5.21
C LEU A 19 2.55 1.22 -6.71
N LEU A 20 3.16 0.33 -7.50
CA LEU A 20 2.93 0.29 -8.95
C LEU A 20 1.50 -0.14 -9.28
N ALA A 21 0.97 -1.17 -8.60
CA ALA A 21 -0.42 -1.58 -8.77
C ALA A 21 -1.39 -0.47 -8.34
N MET A 22 -1.04 0.33 -7.32
CA MET A 22 -1.86 1.41 -6.81
C MET A 22 -1.86 2.61 -7.77
N LEU A 23 -0.70 2.92 -8.36
CA LEU A 23 -0.61 3.90 -9.46
C LEU A 23 -1.48 3.47 -10.65
N PHE A 24 -1.38 2.20 -11.08
CA PHE A 24 -2.24 1.68 -12.14
C PHE A 24 -3.72 1.69 -11.77
N HIS A 25 -4.08 1.47 -10.50
CA HIS A 25 -5.47 1.51 -10.06
C HIS A 25 -6.06 2.91 -10.23
N VAL A 26 -5.31 3.94 -9.82
CA VAL A 26 -5.68 5.34 -10.03
C VAL A 26 -5.76 5.65 -11.53
N ASP A 27 -4.73 5.33 -12.31
CA ASP A 27 -4.69 5.63 -13.76
C ASP A 27 -5.82 4.92 -14.52
N LEU A 28 -6.07 3.65 -14.20
CA LEU A 28 -7.17 2.87 -14.79
C LEU A 28 -8.54 3.42 -14.37
N GLY A 29 -8.64 4.01 -13.17
CA GLY A 29 -9.84 4.71 -12.70
C GLY A 29 -10.11 5.99 -13.50
N LEU A 30 -9.05 6.67 -13.96
CA LEU A 30 -9.12 7.88 -14.77
C LEU A 30 -9.31 7.62 -16.28
N MET A 31 -9.17 6.37 -16.75
CA MET A 31 -9.31 6.02 -18.17
C MET A 31 -10.60 6.49 -18.87
N PRO A 32 -11.78 6.55 -18.22
CA PRO A 32 -12.99 7.12 -18.83
C PRO A 32 -12.80 8.55 -19.34
N LEU A 33 -11.96 9.36 -18.69
CA LEU A 33 -11.69 10.75 -19.09
C LEU A 33 -11.07 10.84 -20.49
N PHE A 34 -10.25 9.87 -20.88
CA PHE A 34 -9.65 9.82 -22.23
C PHE A 34 -10.65 9.46 -23.33
N HIS A 35 -11.86 9.05 -22.95
CA HIS A 35 -12.95 8.68 -23.86
C HIS A 35 -14.13 9.66 -23.78
N GLY A 36 -13.93 10.84 -23.17
CA GLY A 36 -14.97 11.85 -23.00
C GLY A 36 -16.06 11.46 -21.98
N GLN A 37 -15.79 10.45 -21.15
CA GLN A 37 -16.69 9.99 -20.09
C GLN A 37 -16.25 10.54 -18.73
N SER A 38 -17.18 10.64 -17.78
CA SER A 38 -16.85 11.02 -16.41
C SER A 38 -16.18 9.86 -15.67
N ALA A 39 -15.20 10.16 -14.82
CA ALA A 39 -14.63 9.22 -13.85
C ALA A 39 -15.42 9.19 -12.52
N GLU A 40 -16.47 10.00 -12.41
CA GLU A 40 -17.27 10.11 -11.19
C GLU A 40 -18.21 8.93 -11.01
N ILE A 41 -18.15 8.30 -9.83
CA ILE A 41 -19.10 7.26 -9.41
C ILE A 41 -19.84 7.81 -8.18
N HIS A 42 -21.05 8.32 -8.39
CA HIS A 42 -22.04 8.74 -7.38
C HIS A 42 -21.45 9.23 -6.04
N GLY A 43 -20.85 10.43 -6.02
CA GLY A 43 -20.37 11.01 -4.77
C GLY A 43 -19.79 12.40 -4.94
N HIS A 44 -20.47 13.42 -4.40
CA HIS A 44 -19.94 14.77 -4.33
C HIS A 44 -19.37 15.01 -2.94
N VAL A 45 -18.03 15.08 -2.85
CA VAL A 45 -17.38 15.66 -1.67
C VAL A 45 -17.53 17.18 -1.77
N PRO A 46 -17.99 17.88 -0.72
CA PRO A 46 -18.04 19.34 -0.71
C PRO A 46 -16.70 19.96 -1.09
N THR A 47 -16.73 20.99 -1.94
CA THR A 47 -15.53 21.61 -2.51
C THR A 47 -14.54 22.08 -1.44
N GLU A 48 -15.05 22.54 -0.30
CA GLU A 48 -14.26 22.96 0.86
C GLU A 48 -13.41 21.83 1.49
N LEU A 49 -13.78 20.56 1.28
CA LEU A 49 -13.05 19.40 1.79
C LEU A 49 -12.00 18.87 0.79
N LEU A 50 -12.01 19.33 -0.46
CA LEU A 50 -11.07 18.86 -1.49
C LEU A 50 -9.60 19.05 -1.11
N PRO A 51 -9.15 20.18 -0.52
CA PRO A 51 -7.74 20.31 -0.12
C PRO A 51 -7.32 19.26 0.91
N TRP A 52 -8.21 18.93 1.85
CA TRP A 52 -7.97 17.88 2.84
C TRP A 52 -7.92 16.50 2.20
N LEU A 53 -8.82 16.20 1.28
CA LEU A 53 -8.84 14.95 0.52
C LEU A 53 -7.52 14.77 -0.26
N TYR A 54 -7.11 15.79 -1.02
CA TYR A 54 -5.86 15.74 -1.79
C TYR A 54 -4.63 15.59 -0.89
N GLY A 55 -4.59 16.29 0.25
CA GLY A 55 -3.54 16.13 1.25
C GLY A 55 -3.49 14.72 1.84
N ALA A 56 -4.65 14.13 2.13
CA ALA A 56 -4.74 12.76 2.63
C ALA A 56 -4.25 11.74 1.58
N MET A 57 -4.62 11.92 0.31
CA MET A 57 -4.10 11.09 -0.79
C MET A 57 -2.58 11.22 -0.92
N LEU A 58 -2.05 12.44 -0.90
CA LEU A 58 -0.60 12.66 -0.93
C LEU A 58 0.10 11.95 0.24
N GLY A 59 -0.43 12.06 1.45
CA GLY A 59 0.09 11.35 2.62
C GLY A 59 0.05 9.82 2.45
N TYR A 60 -1.05 9.31 1.90
CA TYR A 60 -1.24 7.87 1.63
C TYR A 60 -0.21 7.33 0.61
N PHE A 61 0.24 8.16 -0.33
CA PHE A 61 1.33 7.81 -1.26
C PHE A 61 2.73 7.96 -0.66
N LEU A 62 2.98 9.02 0.10
CA LEU A 62 4.32 9.32 0.63
C LEU A 62 4.75 8.36 1.74
N LEU A 63 3.83 7.86 2.57
CA LEU A 63 4.19 6.97 3.68
C LEU A 63 4.79 5.63 3.22
N PRO A 64 4.23 4.91 2.22
CA PRO A 64 4.85 3.73 1.62
C PRO A 64 6.23 3.99 1.02
N LEU A 65 6.41 5.14 0.35
CA LEU A 65 7.70 5.54 -0.21
C LEU A 65 8.75 5.74 0.89
N LEU A 66 8.39 6.45 1.96
CA LEU A 66 9.25 6.60 3.13
C LEU A 66 9.56 5.24 3.77
N ALA A 67 8.56 4.36 3.90
CA ALA A 67 8.76 3.02 4.44
C ALA A 67 9.77 2.23 3.62
N LEU A 68 9.68 2.28 2.29
CA LEU A 68 10.61 1.61 1.38
C LEU A 68 12.05 2.12 1.56
N VAL A 69 12.25 3.44 1.63
CA VAL A 69 13.56 4.04 1.88
C VAL A 69 14.12 3.58 3.23
N LEU A 70 13.33 3.64 4.29
CA LEU A 70 13.75 3.23 5.64
C LEU A 70 14.04 1.73 5.73
N ILE A 71 13.29 0.87 5.02
CA ILE A 71 13.62 -0.56 4.91
C ILE A 71 14.98 -0.74 4.21
N GLY A 72 15.25 0.03 3.15
CA GLY A 72 16.54 0.03 2.46
C GLY A 72 17.71 0.33 3.39
N TYR A 73 17.62 1.40 4.17
CA TYR A 73 18.63 1.75 5.18
C TYR A 73 18.74 0.71 6.30
N ALA A 74 17.60 0.19 6.77
CA ALA A 74 17.59 -0.85 7.81
C ALA A 74 18.25 -2.15 7.34
N ALA A 75 18.06 -2.51 6.06
CA ALA A 75 18.61 -3.73 5.47
C ALA A 75 20.10 -3.64 5.14
N SER A 76 20.64 -2.43 4.89
CA SER A 76 22.04 -2.19 4.52
C SER A 76 22.94 -1.76 5.69
N SER A 77 22.38 -1.48 6.86
CA SER A 77 23.15 -1.04 8.04
C SER A 77 24.08 -2.13 8.60
N ALA A 78 25.19 -1.72 9.24
CA ALA A 78 26.19 -2.65 9.79
C ALA A 78 25.70 -3.46 11.01
N GLU A 79 24.76 -2.92 11.80
CA GLU A 79 24.04 -3.65 12.85
C GLU A 79 22.51 -3.57 12.68
N PRO A 80 21.94 -4.33 11.72
CA PRO A 80 20.53 -4.23 11.34
C PRO A 80 19.53 -4.55 12.45
N GLN A 81 19.89 -5.43 13.39
CA GLN A 81 18.92 -5.98 14.34
C GLN A 81 18.63 -5.05 15.53
N ARG A 82 19.64 -4.32 16.05
CA ARG A 82 19.48 -3.57 17.30
C ARG A 82 18.97 -2.14 17.09
N SER A 83 19.55 -1.41 16.13
CA SER A 83 19.22 0.00 15.87
C SER A 83 17.83 0.19 15.26
N TRP A 84 17.38 -0.75 14.43
CA TRP A 84 16.11 -0.64 13.69
C TRP A 84 14.93 -1.39 14.30
N ARG A 85 15.07 -1.95 15.51
CA ARG A 85 14.02 -2.77 16.13
C ARG A 85 12.70 -2.04 16.32
N ALA A 86 12.76 -0.78 16.76
CA ALA A 86 11.56 0.07 16.92
C ALA A 86 10.89 0.34 15.57
N TRP A 87 11.68 0.64 14.54
CA TRP A 87 11.19 0.84 13.17
C TRP A 87 10.50 -0.41 12.62
N ARG A 88 11.09 -1.60 12.75
CA ARG A 88 10.47 -2.85 12.27
C ARG A 88 9.09 -3.10 12.89
N ARG A 89 8.95 -2.78 14.18
CA ARG A 89 7.66 -2.87 14.89
C ARG A 89 6.66 -1.83 14.37
N LEU A 90 7.09 -0.59 14.22
CA LEU A 90 6.25 0.50 13.70
C LEU A 90 5.78 0.18 12.28
N HIS A 91 6.70 -0.25 11.43
CA HIS A 91 6.45 -0.66 10.05
C HIS A 91 5.38 -1.75 9.94
N PHE A 92 5.45 -2.78 10.79
CA PHE A 92 4.42 -3.84 10.82
C PHE A 92 3.03 -3.28 11.15
N TRP A 93 2.91 -2.43 12.18
CA TRP A 93 1.60 -1.85 12.51
C TRP A 93 1.11 -0.87 11.45
N PHE A 94 2.03 -0.13 10.84
CA PHE A 94 1.75 0.70 9.68
C PHE A 94 1.19 -0.12 8.50
N SER A 95 1.77 -1.27 8.16
CA SER A 95 1.26 -2.10 7.06
C SER A 95 -0.12 -2.70 7.38
N VAL A 96 -0.36 -3.03 8.65
CA VAL A 96 -1.68 -3.49 9.12
C VAL A 96 -2.75 -2.43 8.90
N VAL A 97 -2.46 -1.15 9.20
CA VAL A 97 -3.39 -0.04 8.93
C VAL A 97 -3.75 0.02 7.44
N TYR A 98 -2.77 -0.10 6.54
CA TYR A 98 -3.03 -0.09 5.09
C TYR A 98 -3.90 -1.26 4.64
N SER A 99 -3.74 -2.44 5.25
CA SER A 99 -4.61 -3.57 4.93
C SER A 99 -6.02 -3.37 5.46
N VAL A 100 -6.16 -2.79 6.66
CA VAL A 100 -7.45 -2.46 7.25
C VAL A 100 -8.18 -1.38 6.46
N THR A 101 -7.48 -0.49 5.75
CA THR A 101 -8.13 0.48 4.84
C THR A 101 -8.42 -0.11 3.46
N ASN A 102 -7.55 -0.99 2.94
CA ASN A 102 -7.74 -1.64 1.64
C ASN A 102 -8.90 -2.64 1.62
N VAL A 103 -9.16 -3.38 2.71
CA VAL A 103 -10.26 -4.36 2.74
C VAL A 103 -11.64 -3.68 2.61
N PRO A 104 -11.99 -2.65 3.40
CA PRO A 104 -13.22 -1.88 3.20
C PRO A 104 -13.32 -1.23 1.81
N HIS A 105 -12.20 -0.77 1.25
CA HIS A 105 -12.19 -0.22 -0.11
C HIS A 105 -12.55 -1.28 -1.15
N LEU A 106 -11.95 -2.47 -1.09
CA LEU A 106 -12.32 -3.60 -1.95
C LEU A 106 -13.79 -3.99 -1.77
N LEU A 107 -14.29 -4.01 -0.53
CA LEU A 107 -15.70 -4.29 -0.27
C LEU A 107 -16.61 -3.22 -0.87
N ALA A 108 -16.23 -1.94 -0.78
CA ALA A 108 -16.98 -0.86 -1.42
C ALA A 108 -17.02 -1.05 -2.94
N ASP A 109 -15.89 -1.34 -3.57
CA ASP A 109 -15.82 -1.60 -5.02
C ASP A 109 -16.72 -2.78 -5.44
N ILE A 110 -16.84 -3.83 -4.62
CA ILE A 110 -17.71 -4.98 -4.93
C ILE A 110 -19.20 -4.64 -4.76
N LEU A 111 -19.54 -3.78 -3.78
CA LEU A 111 -20.91 -3.49 -3.39
C LEU A 111 -21.53 -2.31 -4.16
N VAL A 112 -20.72 -1.46 -4.77
CA VAL A 112 -21.18 -0.29 -5.55
C VAL A 112 -21.87 -0.75 -6.84
N PRO A 113 -23.11 -0.29 -7.12
CA PRO A 113 -23.75 -0.47 -8.42
C PRO A 113 -22.87 0.16 -9.52
N ASP A 114 -22.77 -0.51 -10.67
CA ASP A 114 -21.92 -0.10 -11.81
C ASP A 114 -20.40 -0.19 -11.56
N ALA A 115 -19.99 -0.97 -10.56
CA ALA A 115 -18.59 -1.24 -10.34
C ALA A 115 -17.91 -1.90 -11.55
N ARG A 116 -16.74 -1.36 -11.91
CA ARG A 116 -15.94 -1.90 -13.00
C ARG A 116 -15.13 -3.11 -12.53
N ALA A 117 -15.28 -4.24 -13.24
CA ALA A 117 -14.61 -5.49 -12.88
C ALA A 117 -13.07 -5.38 -12.89
N ASP A 118 -12.51 -4.56 -13.78
CA ASP A 118 -11.07 -4.34 -13.88
C ASP A 118 -10.50 -3.61 -12.65
N GLN A 119 -11.24 -2.62 -12.11
CA GLN A 119 -10.94 -1.95 -10.85
C GLN A 119 -10.99 -2.92 -9.67
N ILE A 120 -12.05 -3.73 -9.56
CA ILE A 120 -12.19 -4.74 -8.50
C ILE A 120 -11.02 -5.73 -8.52
N VAL A 121 -10.66 -6.26 -9.69
CA VAL A 121 -9.55 -7.22 -9.83
C VAL A 121 -8.23 -6.60 -9.35
N LEU A 122 -7.94 -5.36 -9.77
CA LEU A 122 -6.71 -4.69 -9.37
C LEU A 122 -6.69 -4.38 -7.88
N MET A 123 -7.84 -3.97 -7.32
CA MET A 123 -7.97 -3.73 -5.88
C MET A 123 -7.85 -5.02 -5.05
N ALA A 124 -8.33 -6.16 -5.56
CA ALA A 124 -8.13 -7.46 -4.94
C ALA A 124 -6.64 -7.86 -4.92
N VAL A 125 -5.92 -7.63 -6.02
CA VAL A 125 -4.46 -7.83 -6.09
C VAL A 125 -3.73 -6.93 -5.11
N LEU A 126 -4.07 -5.64 -5.04
CA LEU A 126 -3.53 -4.69 -4.06
C LEU A 126 -3.74 -5.15 -2.63
N THR A 127 -4.94 -5.65 -2.32
CA THR A 127 -5.28 -6.18 -1.00
C THR A 127 -4.45 -7.41 -0.67
N ALA A 128 -4.30 -8.35 -1.60
CA ALA A 128 -3.48 -9.55 -1.42
C ALA A 128 -2.00 -9.21 -1.19
N ILE A 129 -1.43 -8.27 -1.95
CA ILE A 129 -0.06 -7.78 -1.75
C ILE A 129 0.06 -7.09 -0.38
N GLY A 130 -0.92 -6.28 0.03
CA GLY A 130 -0.96 -5.67 1.36
C GLY A 130 -0.90 -6.70 2.50
N LEU A 131 -1.67 -7.78 2.39
CA LEU A 131 -1.62 -8.89 3.34
C LEU A 131 -0.26 -9.62 3.34
N ALA A 132 0.36 -9.77 2.16
CA ALA A 132 1.71 -10.31 2.06
C ALA A 132 2.76 -9.41 2.72
N ILE A 133 2.62 -8.08 2.61
CA ILE A 133 3.45 -7.10 3.34
C ILE A 133 3.30 -7.31 4.84
N ASN A 134 2.08 -7.50 5.37
CA ASN A 134 1.87 -7.76 6.81
C ASN A 134 2.59 -9.03 7.27
N LEU A 135 2.44 -10.11 6.52
CA LEU A 135 3.08 -11.38 6.84
C LEU A 135 4.60 -11.25 6.85
N GLU A 136 5.17 -10.60 5.84
CA GLU A 136 6.61 -10.41 5.74
C GLU A 136 7.14 -9.40 6.78
N GLY A 137 6.38 -8.34 7.08
CA GLY A 137 6.66 -7.37 8.12
C GLY A 137 6.67 -8.01 9.52
N TRP A 138 5.74 -8.92 9.80
CA TRP A 138 5.73 -9.71 11.02
C TRP A 138 6.97 -10.58 11.15
N ARG A 139 7.34 -11.29 10.08
CA ARG A 139 8.56 -12.12 10.04
C ARG A 139 9.81 -11.26 10.25
N TRP A 140 9.89 -10.11 9.59
CA TRP A 140 11.01 -9.17 9.70
C TRP A 140 11.15 -8.59 11.11
N TRP A 141 10.04 -8.26 11.77
CA TRP A 141 10.02 -7.83 13.16
C TRP A 141 10.46 -8.95 14.12
N ARG A 142 9.94 -10.17 13.94
CA ARG A 142 10.27 -11.34 14.77
C ARG A 142 11.75 -11.74 14.68
N GLN A 143 12.40 -11.55 13.53
CA GLN A 143 13.84 -11.80 13.36
C GLN A 143 14.72 -10.86 14.20
N ALA A 144 14.20 -9.71 14.64
CA ALA A 144 14.91 -8.77 15.52
C ALA A 144 14.66 -9.02 17.02
N ARG A 145 14.02 -10.14 17.38
CA ARG A 145 13.96 -10.65 18.76
C ARG A 145 15.11 -11.62 18.99
#